data_AF-A0A2U2ARB8-F1
#
_entry.id   AF-A0A2U2ARB8-F1
#
_cell.length_a   1.000
_cell.length_b   1.000
_cell.length_c   1.000
_cell.angle_alpha   90.00
_cell.angle_beta   90.00
_cell.angle_gamma   90.00
#
_symmetry.space_group_name_H-M   'P 1'
#
loop_
_entity.id
_entity.type
_entity.pdbx_description
1 polymer ?
#
loop_
_entity_poly.entity_id
_entity_poly.type
_entity_poly.pdbx_seq_one_letter_code
_entity_poly.pdbx_strand_id
1 'polypeptide(L)'
;MKQVSDRLKLRVLATTDIHGFYTNFDYYKDQVVDRLGLISLANMIEDARSENCNTLLFDNGDLLQGSPMSDYLRDYAVANGHPAYSLMNAIGYDAATLGNHEFNFGVPYLLEVIAQADFPYVNANIETEDGIPFLPPSIILKRVFKSEGGVEVALNIGVTGILPPQIMTWDKTHLDEYAIANDRLITHDAYSAVKREVAKLKASGADLVVVLAHTGLSKRPFEEEMENSGYYIAQIEGVDLLITGHQHRRFPSESYRELSELGFDVDAGTICGTPTVMPGSWAKWLGVIDLELVKIDDKWHCEGGKGSLRGVDHYLAPGRSINPRYWQSIESAHEMIRETMNVPVGHTDSGFYSYLSLIQDDNCIQIVADAQKYAAEKLLADLPYSEDLPLLSAVPLFKVGSRKDDPTYFTEIAPGKLSFKDIADLYVYPNYLVVLEISGENLKEWLECCASIYHQILPADEAQHLINWAKYRPYNFDVIKGITYQIDPTPPPRYAPDLTIMDHHSERIMNLAYQGKPILPEDRFYLATNSYRALVDRFPGAGKGNMICSTMKEIPEVILAYVMEKGAEMLSLNPDRNWGLDRSALQGRKLLIESANSSVSESIILETAQYPIVKVGEDPEKFALYQLDFS
;
A
#
# COMPACT_ATOMS: atom_id res chain seq x y z
N MET A 1 44.00 -6.23 24.81
CA MET A 1 43.06 -5.43 24.01
C MET A 1 43.70 -5.22 22.65
N LYS A 2 43.04 -5.57 21.55
CA LYS A 2 43.57 -5.29 20.21
C LYS A 2 43.56 -3.77 20.00
N GLN A 3 44.63 -3.22 19.42
CA GLN A 3 44.77 -1.77 19.26
C GLN A 3 44.02 -1.31 18.01
N VAL A 4 43.04 -0.41 18.18
CA VAL A 4 42.37 0.27 17.06
C VAL A 4 43.33 1.30 16.48
N SER A 5 43.65 1.18 15.20
CA SER A 5 44.63 2.05 14.53
C SER A 5 44.00 3.18 13.70
N ASP A 6 42.73 3.05 13.30
CA ASP A 6 41.96 4.06 12.59
C ASP A 6 40.45 3.78 12.70
N ARG A 7 39.62 4.77 12.36
CA ARG A 7 38.15 4.72 12.37
C ARG A 7 37.58 5.24 11.07
N LEU A 8 36.41 4.73 10.69
CA LEU A 8 35.67 5.18 9.51
C LEU A 8 34.18 5.19 9.85
N LYS A 9 33.53 6.33 9.61
CA LYS A 9 32.08 6.47 9.73
C LYS A 9 31.45 6.33 8.36
N LEU A 10 30.55 5.38 8.18
CA LEU A 10 29.84 5.14 6.94
C LEU A 10 28.34 5.36 7.17
N ARG A 11 27.72 6.18 6.33
CA ARG A 11 26.27 6.41 6.36
C ARG A 11 25.61 5.68 5.20
N VAL A 12 24.57 4.93 5.50
CA VAL A 12 23.71 4.30 4.50
C VAL A 12 22.36 4.99 4.54
N LEU A 13 21.92 5.46 3.38
CA LEU A 13 20.64 6.10 3.15
C LEU A 13 19.72 5.11 2.43
N ALA A 14 18.43 5.11 2.78
CA ALA A 14 17.49 4.14 2.27
C ALA A 14 16.11 4.75 1.96
N THR A 15 15.56 4.35 0.82
CA THR A 15 14.14 4.53 0.46
C THR A 15 13.47 3.18 0.21
N THR A 16 12.14 3.17 0.28
CA THR A 16 11.28 1.99 0.02
C THR A 16 9.87 2.50 -0.26
N ASP A 17 9.05 1.70 -0.95
CA ASP A 17 7.60 1.91 -1.05
C ASP A 17 7.25 3.34 -1.54
N ILE A 18 8.00 3.83 -2.52
CA ILE A 18 7.83 5.18 -3.07
C ILE A 18 6.50 5.29 -3.82
N HIS A 19 6.05 4.22 -4.46
CA HIS A 19 4.73 4.09 -5.08
C HIS A 19 4.32 5.22 -6.02
N GLY A 20 5.20 5.60 -6.95
CA GLY A 20 4.88 6.67 -7.89
C GLY A 20 4.98 8.11 -7.36
N PHE A 21 5.15 8.32 -6.05
CA PHE A 21 5.29 9.65 -5.46
C PHE A 21 6.69 10.23 -5.73
N TYR A 22 6.97 10.58 -6.99
CA TYR A 22 8.26 11.13 -7.40
C TYR A 22 8.33 12.65 -7.17
N THR A 23 7.21 13.34 -7.36
CA THR A 23 7.01 14.77 -7.11
C THR A 23 6.35 15.00 -5.76
N ASN A 24 6.34 16.25 -5.29
CA ASN A 24 5.58 16.68 -4.12
C ASN A 24 4.15 17.14 -4.51
N PHE A 25 3.49 16.45 -5.45
CA PHE A 25 2.22 16.87 -6.02
C PHE A 25 1.12 15.82 -5.80
N ASP A 26 -0.06 16.26 -5.37
CA ASP A 26 -1.26 15.46 -5.31
C ASP A 26 -2.05 15.66 -6.60
N TYR A 27 -1.95 14.67 -7.49
CA TYR A 27 -2.61 14.68 -8.80
C TYR A 27 -4.14 14.53 -8.72
N TYR A 28 -4.66 13.97 -7.63
CA TYR A 28 -6.10 13.87 -7.41
C TYR A 28 -6.69 15.23 -7.04
N LYS A 29 -5.95 16.04 -6.27
CA LYS A 29 -6.36 17.39 -5.85
C LYS A 29 -5.82 18.53 -6.71
N ASP A 30 -4.94 18.23 -7.67
CA ASP A 30 -4.22 19.21 -8.51
C ASP A 30 -3.50 20.29 -7.69
N GLN A 31 -2.76 19.87 -6.66
CA GLN A 31 -2.06 20.80 -5.76
C GLN A 31 -0.71 20.27 -5.25
N VAL A 32 0.16 21.20 -4.87
CA VAL A 32 1.43 20.89 -4.22
C VAL A 32 1.20 20.47 -2.76
N VAL A 33 1.96 19.47 -2.30
CA VAL A 33 1.94 18.93 -0.94
C VAL A 33 3.36 18.87 -0.38
N ASP A 34 3.65 19.72 0.61
CA ASP A 34 4.99 19.90 1.20
C ASP A 34 5.45 18.76 2.13
N ARG A 35 4.92 17.54 2.01
CA ARG A 35 5.17 16.45 2.97
C ARG A 35 5.36 15.07 2.35
N LEU A 36 5.61 15.00 1.05
CA LEU A 36 5.80 13.73 0.35
C LEU A 36 6.70 13.93 -0.89
N GLY A 37 7.04 12.84 -1.55
CA GLY A 37 7.68 12.87 -2.85
C GLY A 37 9.19 12.65 -2.80
N LEU A 38 9.72 11.81 -3.71
CA LEU A 38 11.16 11.55 -3.82
C LEU A 38 11.97 12.83 -4.04
N ILE A 39 11.42 13.81 -4.77
CA ILE A 39 12.07 15.11 -4.97
C ILE A 39 12.28 15.88 -3.66
N SER A 40 11.39 15.72 -2.67
CA SER A 40 11.53 16.30 -1.35
C SER A 40 12.65 15.60 -0.57
N LEU A 41 12.72 14.26 -0.67
CA LEU A 41 13.82 13.49 -0.09
C LEU A 41 15.17 13.76 -0.73
N ALA A 42 15.23 14.11 -2.01
CA ALA A 42 16.48 14.44 -2.69
C ALA A 42 17.25 15.56 -1.96
N ASN A 43 16.54 16.59 -1.50
CA ASN A 43 17.15 17.64 -0.67
C ASN A 43 17.63 17.12 0.69
N MET A 44 16.96 16.14 1.29
CA MET A 44 17.37 15.51 2.57
C MET A 44 18.59 14.61 2.40
N ILE A 45 18.68 13.91 1.27
CA ILE A 45 19.81 13.07 0.90
C ILE A 45 21.07 13.94 0.74
N GLU A 46 20.96 15.08 0.08
CA GLU A 46 22.10 16.01 -0.09
C GLU A 46 22.61 16.56 1.26
N ASP A 47 21.73 16.94 2.19
CA ASP A 47 22.19 17.38 3.52
C ASP A 47 22.82 16.22 4.29
N ALA A 48 22.23 15.02 4.24
CA ALA A 48 22.80 13.85 4.89
C ALA A 48 24.20 13.49 4.36
N ARG A 49 24.45 13.72 3.06
CA ARG A 49 25.79 13.62 2.42
C ARG A 49 26.74 14.73 2.84
N SER A 50 26.23 15.94 3.08
CA SER A 50 27.05 17.04 3.60
C SER A 50 27.52 16.81 5.04
N GLU A 51 26.72 16.10 5.84
CA GLU A 51 27.04 15.75 7.23
C GLU A 51 28.08 14.62 7.34
N ASN A 52 28.09 13.68 6.38
CA ASN A 52 29.07 12.60 6.31
C ASN A 52 29.42 12.33 4.84
N CYS A 53 30.69 12.50 4.46
CA CYS A 53 31.13 12.31 3.08
C CYS A 53 31.17 10.84 2.62
N ASN A 54 31.15 9.88 3.55
CA ASN A 54 31.09 8.46 3.23
C ASN A 54 29.63 8.03 3.24
N THR A 55 28.98 8.08 2.08
CA THR A 55 27.58 7.67 1.94
C THR A 55 27.37 6.58 0.91
N LEU A 56 26.37 5.74 1.15
CA LEU A 56 25.73 4.89 0.16
C LEU A 56 24.23 5.15 0.17
N LEU A 57 23.55 4.97 -0.96
CA LEU A 57 22.10 5.15 -1.08
C LEU A 57 21.46 3.96 -1.79
N PHE A 58 20.45 3.36 -1.18
CA PHE A 58 19.75 2.20 -1.72
C PHE A 58 18.25 2.41 -1.78
N ASP A 59 17.59 1.75 -2.74
CA ASP A 59 16.14 1.62 -2.77
C ASP A 59 15.72 0.17 -2.55
N ASN A 60 14.68 -0.02 -1.74
CA ASN A 60 14.20 -1.33 -1.33
C ASN A 60 12.94 -1.79 -2.06
N GLY A 61 12.60 -1.25 -3.24
CA GLY A 61 11.49 -1.74 -4.06
C GLY A 61 10.14 -1.07 -3.77
N ASP A 62 9.11 -1.47 -4.52
CA ASP A 62 7.82 -0.80 -4.64
C ASP A 62 7.93 0.66 -5.09
N LEU A 63 8.65 0.86 -6.19
CA LEU A 63 8.82 2.14 -6.87
C LEU A 63 7.67 2.40 -7.85
N LEU A 64 7.28 1.36 -8.60
CA LEU A 64 6.64 1.53 -9.91
C LEU A 64 5.13 1.75 -9.91
N GLN A 65 4.36 1.45 -8.85
CA GLN A 65 2.88 1.58 -8.87
C GLN A 65 2.39 2.32 -7.62
N GLY A 66 1.34 3.14 -7.72
CA GLY A 66 0.61 3.65 -6.55
C GLY A 66 0.24 5.14 -6.57
N SER A 67 0.51 5.85 -7.66
CA SER A 67 0.00 7.19 -7.89
C SER A 67 -0.30 7.43 -9.37
N PRO A 68 -1.04 8.49 -9.74
CA PRO A 68 -1.27 8.82 -11.14
C PRO A 68 0.01 9.00 -11.96
N MET A 69 1.11 9.43 -11.31
CA MET A 69 2.42 9.58 -11.93
C MET A 69 3.05 8.24 -12.35
N SER A 70 2.73 7.14 -11.69
CA SER A 70 3.15 5.81 -12.13
C SER A 70 2.10 5.18 -13.05
N ASP A 71 0.84 5.26 -12.65
CA ASP A 71 -0.22 4.39 -13.16
C ASP A 71 -0.63 4.80 -14.59
N TYR A 72 -0.54 6.09 -14.93
CA TYR A 72 -0.91 6.62 -16.25
C TYR A 72 0.28 7.06 -17.12
N LEU A 73 1.52 6.86 -16.65
CA LEU A 73 2.72 7.32 -17.34
C LEU A 73 3.37 6.26 -18.24
N ARG A 74 2.84 5.04 -18.26
CA ARG A 74 3.53 3.87 -18.83
C ARG A 74 4.07 4.09 -20.25
N ASP A 75 3.23 4.55 -21.17
CA ASP A 75 3.61 4.81 -22.57
C ASP A 75 4.66 5.92 -22.68
N TYR A 76 4.52 6.98 -21.87
CA TYR A 76 5.49 8.05 -21.81
C TYR A 76 6.84 7.55 -21.29
N ALA A 77 6.84 6.72 -20.25
CA ALA A 77 8.04 6.20 -19.62
C ALA A 77 8.87 5.31 -20.56
N VAL A 78 8.21 4.51 -21.40
CA VAL A 78 8.89 3.71 -22.44
C VAL A 78 9.45 4.61 -23.54
N ALA A 79 8.70 5.63 -23.97
CA ALA A 79 9.11 6.48 -25.09
C ALA A 79 10.15 7.56 -24.74
N ASN A 80 10.13 8.08 -23.51
CA ASN A 80 10.90 9.27 -23.11
C ASN A 80 11.82 9.05 -21.91
N GLY A 81 11.81 7.84 -21.33
CA GLY A 81 12.46 7.53 -20.07
C GLY A 81 11.50 7.73 -18.88
N HIS A 82 11.60 6.82 -17.92
CA HIS A 82 10.83 6.79 -16.70
C HIS A 82 11.37 7.86 -15.73
N PRO A 83 10.53 8.76 -15.20
CA PRO A 83 10.96 9.91 -14.40
C PRO A 83 11.54 9.50 -13.06
N ALA A 84 11.09 8.36 -12.49
CA ALA A 84 11.70 7.84 -11.27
C ALA A 84 13.18 7.52 -11.46
N TYR A 85 13.53 6.81 -12.54
CA TYR A 85 14.93 6.48 -12.83
C TYR A 85 15.72 7.71 -13.23
N SER A 86 15.12 8.63 -14.00
CA SER A 86 15.76 9.92 -14.30
C SER A 86 16.13 10.69 -13.03
N LEU A 87 15.22 10.72 -12.05
CA LEU A 87 15.45 11.35 -10.75
C LEU A 87 16.45 10.57 -9.89
N MET A 88 16.31 9.25 -9.76
CA MET A 88 17.20 8.40 -8.98
C MET A 88 18.63 8.39 -9.52
N ASN A 89 18.81 8.41 -10.85
CA ASN A 89 20.11 8.56 -11.49
C ASN A 89 20.72 9.93 -11.18
N ALA A 90 19.92 11.00 -11.22
CA ALA A 90 20.37 12.34 -10.86
C ALA A 90 20.75 12.47 -9.37
N ILE A 91 20.04 11.76 -8.48
CA ILE A 91 20.34 11.66 -7.05
C ILE A 91 21.57 10.76 -6.81
N GLY A 92 21.83 9.77 -7.66
CA GLY A 92 22.96 8.85 -7.54
C GLY A 92 22.71 7.75 -6.51
N TYR A 93 21.76 6.85 -6.80
CA TYR A 93 21.57 5.60 -6.08
C TYR A 93 22.70 4.61 -6.37
N ASP A 94 23.03 3.75 -5.41
CA ASP A 94 24.12 2.76 -5.51
C ASP A 94 23.63 1.36 -5.95
N ALA A 95 22.43 0.95 -5.54
CA ALA A 95 21.74 -0.26 -5.97
C ALA A 95 20.27 -0.24 -5.53
N ALA A 96 19.47 -1.13 -6.11
CA ALA A 96 18.09 -1.35 -5.69
C ALA A 96 17.72 -2.85 -5.70
N THR A 97 16.57 -3.19 -5.13
CA THR A 97 15.93 -4.49 -5.31
C THR A 97 14.49 -4.33 -5.82
N LEU A 98 13.86 -5.45 -6.12
CA LEU A 98 12.45 -5.51 -6.51
C LEU A 98 11.58 -5.67 -5.25
N GLY A 99 10.46 -4.98 -5.23
CA GLY A 99 9.28 -5.29 -4.43
C GLY A 99 8.22 -6.00 -5.27
N ASN A 100 7.02 -6.13 -4.73
CA ASN A 100 5.92 -6.81 -5.43
C ASN A 100 5.29 -5.91 -6.49
N HIS A 101 5.23 -4.60 -6.27
CA HIS A 101 4.58 -3.66 -7.19
C HIS A 101 5.38 -3.42 -8.48
N GLU A 102 6.62 -3.89 -8.57
CA GLU A 102 7.39 -3.90 -9.81
C GLU A 102 6.74 -4.72 -10.93
N PHE A 103 5.92 -5.72 -10.60
CA PHE A 103 5.32 -6.66 -11.57
C PHE A 103 3.94 -6.24 -12.08
N ASN A 104 3.32 -5.20 -11.49
CA ASN A 104 1.93 -4.80 -11.73
C ASN A 104 1.62 -4.36 -13.17
N PHE A 105 2.64 -4.03 -13.97
CA PHE A 105 2.49 -3.62 -15.36
C PHE A 105 3.07 -4.63 -16.35
N GLY A 106 3.37 -5.84 -15.88
CA GLY A 106 3.93 -6.91 -16.69
C GLY A 106 5.46 -6.97 -16.66
N VAL A 107 5.98 -8.19 -16.75
CA VAL A 107 7.42 -8.49 -16.77
C VAL A 107 8.16 -7.76 -17.91
N PRO A 108 7.63 -7.66 -19.15
CA PRO A 108 8.31 -6.91 -20.21
C PRO A 108 8.48 -5.43 -19.89
N TYR A 109 7.44 -4.78 -19.34
CA TYR A 109 7.51 -3.39 -18.92
C TYR A 109 8.54 -3.20 -17.81
N LEU A 110 8.53 -4.07 -16.79
CA LEU A 110 9.50 -4.06 -15.70
C LEU A 110 10.94 -4.09 -16.22
N LEU A 111 11.27 -5.06 -17.09
CA LEU A 111 12.61 -5.20 -17.66
C LEU A 111 13.03 -3.96 -18.47
N GLU A 112 12.10 -3.39 -19.24
CA GLU A 112 12.34 -2.18 -20.04
C GLU A 112 12.67 -0.97 -19.16
N VAL A 113 11.92 -0.75 -18.07
CA VAL A 113 12.12 0.45 -17.24
C VAL A 113 13.29 0.32 -16.28
N ILE A 114 13.55 -0.85 -15.66
CA ILE A 114 14.70 -1.02 -14.76
C ILE A 114 16.03 -0.91 -15.51
N ALA A 115 16.06 -1.21 -16.80
CA ALA A 115 17.24 -1.04 -17.65
C ALA A 115 17.67 0.44 -17.81
N GLN A 116 16.80 1.39 -17.43
CA GLN A 116 17.07 2.82 -17.46
C GLN A 116 17.79 3.33 -16.19
N ALA A 117 17.95 2.48 -15.17
CA ALA A 117 18.70 2.81 -13.97
C ALA A 117 20.21 2.79 -14.24
N ASP A 118 20.93 3.82 -13.77
CA ASP A 118 22.41 3.88 -13.79
C ASP A 118 23.05 3.05 -12.66
N PHE A 119 22.23 2.32 -11.92
CA PHE A 119 22.60 1.50 -10.77
C PHE A 119 22.01 0.09 -10.91
N PRO A 120 22.67 -0.93 -10.35
CA PRO A 120 22.24 -2.31 -10.47
C PRO A 120 21.00 -2.62 -9.64
N TYR A 121 20.11 -3.44 -10.20
CA TYR A 121 19.09 -4.17 -9.47
C TYR A 121 19.60 -5.58 -9.09
N VAL A 122 19.30 -6.01 -7.87
CA VAL A 122 19.57 -7.38 -7.40
C VAL A 122 18.32 -8.04 -6.85
N ASN A 123 18.15 -9.35 -7.06
CA ASN A 123 17.12 -10.13 -6.38
C ASN A 123 17.51 -11.62 -6.31
N ALA A 124 17.50 -12.18 -5.10
CA ALA A 124 18.01 -13.50 -4.78
C ALA A 124 16.96 -14.62 -4.76
N ASN A 125 15.67 -14.29 -4.81
CA ASN A 125 14.60 -15.26 -4.58
C ASN A 125 13.57 -15.34 -5.71
N ILE A 126 13.85 -14.77 -6.89
CA ILE A 126 13.10 -15.03 -8.13
C ILE A 126 14.03 -15.59 -9.22
N GLU A 127 13.60 -16.69 -9.85
CA GLU A 127 14.34 -17.38 -10.90
C GLU A 127 13.38 -18.11 -11.85
N THR A 128 13.91 -18.62 -12.96
CA THR A 128 13.17 -19.55 -13.82
C THR A 128 13.03 -20.92 -13.16
N GLU A 129 12.08 -21.74 -13.59
CA GLU A 129 11.93 -23.14 -13.11
C GLU A 129 13.21 -23.98 -13.28
N ASP A 130 14.07 -23.65 -14.25
CA ASP A 130 15.37 -24.30 -14.48
C ASP A 130 16.52 -23.76 -13.61
N GLY A 131 16.22 -22.85 -12.67
CA GLY A 131 17.18 -22.29 -11.73
C GLY A 131 18.04 -21.15 -12.28
N ILE A 132 17.58 -20.46 -13.32
CA ILE A 132 18.27 -19.28 -13.88
C ILE A 132 17.76 -18.04 -13.14
N PRO A 133 18.63 -17.29 -12.41
CA PRO A 133 18.20 -16.09 -11.71
C PRO A 133 17.56 -15.07 -12.65
N PHE A 134 16.41 -14.51 -12.26
CA PHE A 134 15.71 -13.49 -13.06
C PHE A 134 16.51 -12.18 -13.13
N LEU A 135 17.17 -11.84 -12.02
CA LEU A 135 18.16 -10.76 -11.91
C LEU A 135 19.42 -11.30 -11.22
N PRO A 136 20.55 -10.59 -11.25
CA PRO A 136 21.70 -10.94 -10.41
C PRO A 136 21.28 -11.12 -8.94
N PRO A 137 21.53 -12.29 -8.31
CA PRO A 137 21.14 -12.53 -6.92
C PRO A 137 21.79 -11.58 -5.91
N SER A 138 23.02 -11.17 -6.23
CA SER A 138 23.83 -10.29 -5.41
C SER A 138 24.94 -9.64 -6.24
N ILE A 139 25.54 -8.57 -5.72
CA ILE A 139 26.66 -7.86 -6.34
C ILE A 139 27.67 -7.38 -5.28
N ILE A 140 28.93 -7.20 -5.65
CA ILE A 140 29.93 -6.49 -4.83
C ILE A 140 30.22 -5.13 -5.47
N LEU A 141 29.85 -4.07 -4.76
CA LEU A 141 30.18 -2.70 -5.08
C LEU A 141 31.54 -2.35 -4.47
N LYS A 142 32.54 -2.11 -5.31
CA LYS A 142 33.83 -1.58 -4.86
C LYS A 142 33.69 -0.08 -4.67
N ARG A 143 33.95 0.40 -3.45
CA ARG A 143 33.81 1.81 -3.07
C ARG A 143 35.03 2.28 -2.31
N VAL A 144 35.39 3.54 -2.52
CA VAL A 144 36.49 4.20 -1.81
C VAL A 144 35.89 5.23 -0.87
N PHE A 145 36.27 5.13 0.40
CA PHE A 145 35.83 5.98 1.48
C PHE A 145 37.03 6.67 2.13
N LYS A 146 36.77 7.60 3.04
CA LYS A 146 37.80 8.32 3.78
C LYS A 146 37.71 8.01 5.27
N SER A 147 38.80 7.55 5.87
CA SER A 147 38.89 7.34 7.32
C SER A 147 38.97 8.67 8.09
N GLU A 148 38.79 8.64 9.41
CA GLU A 148 39.01 9.79 10.29
C GLU A 148 40.48 10.25 10.27
N GLY A 149 41.42 9.33 10.06
CA GLY A 149 42.83 9.64 9.77
C GLY A 149 43.09 10.29 8.41
N GLY A 150 42.07 10.42 7.55
CA GLY A 150 42.14 11.05 6.24
C GLY A 150 42.66 10.15 5.12
N VAL A 151 42.76 8.83 5.35
CA VAL A 151 43.26 7.85 4.40
C VAL A 151 42.12 7.32 3.54
N GLU A 152 42.38 7.11 2.24
CA GLU A 152 41.44 6.42 1.35
C GLU A 152 41.38 4.92 1.66
N VAL A 153 40.17 4.41 1.83
CA VAL A 153 39.88 3.02 2.19
C VAL A 153 38.98 2.41 1.14
N ALA A 154 39.48 1.40 0.43
CA ALA A 154 38.65 0.60 -0.46
C ALA A 154 37.91 -0.47 0.33
N LEU A 155 36.59 -0.50 0.24
CA LEU A 155 35.74 -1.55 0.80
C LEU A 155 34.91 -2.22 -0.31
N ASN A 156 34.73 -3.53 -0.15
CA ASN A 156 33.83 -4.35 -0.95
C ASN A 156 32.47 -4.41 -0.26
N ILE A 157 31.48 -3.71 -0.79
CA ILE A 157 30.11 -3.70 -0.26
C ILE A 157 29.29 -4.75 -1.01
N GLY A 158 29.04 -5.89 -0.38
CA GLY A 158 28.12 -6.90 -0.87
C GLY A 158 26.68 -6.41 -0.74
N VAL A 159 25.88 -6.55 -1.79
CA VAL A 159 24.46 -6.19 -1.78
C VAL A 159 23.66 -7.36 -2.34
N THR A 160 22.60 -7.76 -1.65
CA THR A 160 21.59 -8.72 -2.12
C THR A 160 20.21 -8.18 -1.81
N GLY A 161 19.18 -8.74 -2.42
CA GLY A 161 17.81 -8.37 -2.07
C GLY A 161 16.79 -9.45 -2.36
N ILE A 162 15.58 -9.28 -1.83
CA ILE A 162 14.47 -10.22 -1.96
C ILE A 162 13.14 -9.49 -2.09
N LEU A 163 12.13 -10.20 -2.58
CA LEU A 163 10.73 -9.78 -2.60
C LEU A 163 9.82 -10.82 -1.90
N PRO A 164 8.56 -10.50 -1.59
CA PRO A 164 7.63 -11.46 -1.00
C PRO A 164 7.30 -12.58 -2.00
N PRO A 165 7.43 -13.88 -1.64
CA PRO A 165 7.09 -14.99 -2.54
C PRO A 165 5.65 -14.96 -3.07
N GLN A 166 4.76 -14.24 -2.38
CA GLN A 166 3.36 -14.09 -2.73
C GLN A 166 3.11 -13.37 -4.07
N ILE A 167 4.12 -12.78 -4.73
CA ILE A 167 3.97 -12.30 -6.11
C ILE A 167 3.43 -13.39 -7.06
N MET A 168 3.72 -14.67 -6.76
CA MET A 168 3.21 -15.81 -7.52
C MET A 168 1.69 -15.96 -7.46
N THR A 169 1.07 -15.30 -6.47
CA THR A 169 -0.39 -15.20 -6.31
C THR A 169 -0.90 -13.84 -6.77
N TRP A 170 -0.29 -12.75 -6.31
CA TRP A 170 -0.77 -11.38 -6.55
C TRP A 170 -0.63 -10.92 -8.00
N ASP A 171 0.51 -11.22 -8.63
CA ASP A 171 0.84 -10.82 -10.01
C ASP A 171 0.75 -11.99 -10.99
N LYS A 172 0.07 -13.06 -10.59
CA LYS A 172 -0.01 -14.32 -11.35
C LYS A 172 -0.42 -14.12 -12.81
N THR A 173 -1.36 -13.22 -13.09
CA THR A 173 -1.81 -12.95 -14.47
C THR A 173 -0.66 -12.49 -15.35
N HIS A 174 0.16 -11.55 -14.86
CA HIS A 174 1.32 -11.04 -15.59
C HIS A 174 2.44 -12.06 -15.71
N LEU A 175 2.65 -12.87 -14.67
CA LEU A 175 3.64 -13.95 -14.69
C LEU A 175 3.25 -15.09 -15.64
N ASP A 176 1.96 -15.46 -15.68
CA ASP A 176 1.43 -16.46 -16.59
C ASP A 176 1.48 -15.96 -18.05
N GLU A 177 1.14 -14.69 -18.29
CA GLU A 177 1.25 -14.06 -19.61
C GLU A 177 2.70 -14.08 -20.11
N TYR A 178 3.66 -13.71 -19.26
CA TYR A 178 5.08 -13.77 -19.59
C TYR A 178 5.54 -15.18 -19.96
N ALA A 179 5.06 -16.19 -19.23
CA ALA A 179 5.38 -17.61 -19.43
C ALA A 179 4.80 -18.21 -20.73
N ILE A 180 3.95 -17.49 -21.48
CA ILE A 180 3.50 -17.93 -22.81
C ILE A 180 4.66 -17.92 -23.81
N ALA A 181 5.60 -16.98 -23.67
CA ALA A 181 6.69 -16.76 -24.62
C ALA A 181 8.09 -16.89 -24.00
N ASN A 182 8.19 -17.08 -22.68
CA ASN A 182 9.44 -17.13 -21.93
C ASN A 182 9.40 -18.26 -20.89
N ASP A 183 10.53 -18.55 -20.27
CA ASP A 183 10.59 -19.50 -19.15
C ASP A 183 9.77 -18.99 -17.96
N ARG A 184 9.04 -19.90 -17.33
CA ARG A 184 8.20 -19.57 -16.19
C ARG A 184 9.07 -19.13 -15.01
N LEU A 185 8.69 -18.01 -14.40
CA LEU A 185 9.29 -17.52 -13.17
C LEU A 185 8.66 -18.19 -11.95
N ILE A 186 9.47 -18.44 -10.93
CA ILE A 186 9.10 -18.95 -9.61
C ILE A 186 9.83 -18.16 -8.53
N THR A 187 9.28 -18.18 -7.32
CA THR A 187 9.93 -17.60 -6.14
C THR A 187 10.32 -18.65 -5.11
N HIS A 188 11.33 -18.35 -4.31
CA HIS A 188 11.77 -19.16 -3.18
C HIS A 188 11.61 -18.42 -1.86
N ASP A 189 11.70 -19.17 -0.75
CA ASP A 189 11.75 -18.63 0.60
C ASP A 189 12.82 -17.54 0.75
N ALA A 190 12.38 -16.35 1.17
CA ALA A 190 13.21 -15.16 1.26
C ALA A 190 14.37 -15.32 2.26
N TYR A 191 14.11 -15.92 3.43
CA TYR A 191 15.13 -16.14 4.46
C TYR A 191 16.25 -17.06 3.94
N SER A 192 15.87 -18.19 3.34
CA SER A 192 16.80 -19.17 2.80
C SER A 192 17.63 -18.61 1.65
N ALA A 193 17.02 -17.81 0.77
CA ALA A 193 17.71 -17.12 -0.31
C ALA A 193 18.76 -16.12 0.21
N VAL A 194 18.39 -15.25 1.16
CA VAL A 194 19.34 -14.30 1.77
C VAL A 194 20.48 -15.03 2.46
N LYS A 195 20.20 -16.06 3.26
CA LYS A 195 21.23 -16.83 3.96
C LYS A 195 22.28 -17.41 3.00
N ARG A 196 21.84 -17.92 1.86
CA ARG A 196 22.71 -18.44 0.80
C ARG A 196 23.56 -17.34 0.18
N GLU A 197 22.97 -16.21 -0.18
CA GLU A 197 23.69 -15.12 -0.85
C GLU A 197 24.66 -14.38 0.10
N VAL A 198 24.31 -14.21 1.37
CA VAL A 198 25.21 -13.65 2.39
C VAL A 198 26.47 -14.52 2.52
N ALA A 199 26.33 -15.84 2.58
CA ALA A 199 27.47 -16.76 2.62
C ALA A 199 28.35 -16.65 1.36
N LYS A 200 27.74 -16.55 0.16
CA LYS A 200 28.48 -16.35 -1.11
C LYS A 200 29.21 -15.01 -1.15
N LEU A 201 28.58 -13.92 -0.71
CA LEU A 201 29.16 -12.58 -0.68
C LEU A 201 30.38 -12.52 0.26
N LYS A 202 30.24 -13.05 1.49
CA LYS A 202 31.36 -13.14 2.43
C LYS A 202 32.49 -14.00 1.90
N ALA A 203 32.19 -15.15 1.29
CA ALA A 203 33.20 -16.00 0.63
C ALA A 203 33.89 -15.31 -0.55
N SER A 204 33.19 -14.39 -1.22
CA SER A 204 33.72 -13.58 -2.33
C SER A 204 34.47 -12.32 -1.87
N GLY A 205 34.64 -12.12 -0.56
CA GLY A 205 35.44 -11.04 0.01
C GLY A 205 34.67 -9.74 0.26
N ALA A 206 33.35 -9.80 0.46
CA ALA A 206 32.58 -8.65 0.94
C ALA A 206 33.00 -8.27 2.38
N ASP A 207 33.37 -7.01 2.57
CA ASP A 207 33.70 -6.46 3.89
C ASP A 207 32.41 -6.19 4.68
N LEU A 208 31.41 -5.62 4.01
CA LEU A 208 30.06 -5.40 4.53
C LEU A 208 29.03 -6.05 3.61
N VAL A 209 27.93 -6.58 4.16
CA VAL A 209 26.79 -7.10 3.42
C VAL A 209 25.52 -6.33 3.78
N VAL A 210 24.96 -5.68 2.77
CA VAL A 210 23.69 -4.98 2.78
C VAL A 210 22.60 -5.91 2.24
N VAL A 211 21.52 -6.06 3.00
CA VAL A 211 20.33 -6.78 2.53
C VAL A 211 19.20 -5.79 2.29
N LEU A 212 18.77 -5.70 1.04
CA LEU A 212 17.57 -4.99 0.60
C LEU A 212 16.41 -5.99 0.64
N ALA A 213 15.72 -6.08 1.76
CA ALA A 213 14.63 -7.03 1.92
C ALA A 213 13.30 -6.32 1.71
N HIS A 214 12.70 -6.42 0.52
CA HIS A 214 11.32 -5.98 0.30
C HIS A 214 10.35 -6.96 0.99
N THR A 215 10.27 -6.83 2.31
CA THR A 215 9.49 -7.65 3.22
C THR A 215 9.28 -6.86 4.50
N GLY A 216 8.21 -7.16 5.21
CA GLY A 216 7.94 -6.53 6.49
C GLY A 216 8.53 -7.25 7.69
N LEU A 217 8.13 -6.76 8.87
CA LEU A 217 8.51 -7.30 10.16
C LEU A 217 7.35 -8.12 10.72
N SER A 218 7.65 -9.32 11.25
CA SER A 218 6.68 -10.22 11.85
C SER A 218 7.15 -10.71 13.21
N LYS A 219 6.18 -10.85 14.13
CA LYS A 219 6.34 -11.53 15.43
C LYS A 219 5.79 -12.95 15.43
N ARG A 220 5.25 -13.42 14.29
CA ARG A 220 4.73 -14.78 14.15
C ARG A 220 5.90 -15.77 14.12
N PRO A 221 5.70 -17.02 14.58
CA PRO A 221 6.65 -18.10 14.35
C PRO A 221 7.09 -18.17 12.89
N PHE A 222 8.31 -18.66 12.66
CA PHE A 222 8.83 -18.80 11.30
C PHE A 222 7.96 -19.79 10.52
N GLU A 223 7.57 -19.38 9.33
CA GLU A 223 6.87 -20.19 8.34
C GLU A 223 7.63 -20.06 7.03
N GLU A 224 7.81 -21.17 6.32
CA GLU A 224 8.42 -21.16 5.00
C GLU A 224 7.58 -20.28 4.06
N GLU A 225 8.24 -19.49 3.22
CA GLU A 225 7.60 -18.53 2.30
C GLU A 225 6.81 -17.41 3.00
N MET A 226 7.04 -17.14 4.29
CA MET A 226 6.32 -16.07 4.98
C MET A 226 6.53 -14.69 4.32
N GLU A 227 5.44 -13.96 4.12
CA GLU A 227 5.41 -12.61 3.52
C GLU A 227 6.33 -11.60 4.23
N ASN A 228 6.44 -11.71 5.56
CA ASN A 228 7.08 -10.73 6.45
C ASN A 228 8.23 -11.38 7.24
N SER A 229 9.37 -11.58 6.59
CA SER A 229 10.51 -12.35 7.09
C SER A 229 11.65 -11.51 7.68
N GLY A 230 11.53 -10.18 7.68
CA GLY A 230 12.62 -9.26 8.05
C GLY A 230 13.21 -9.49 9.44
N TYR A 231 12.40 -9.89 10.42
CA TYR A 231 12.87 -10.26 11.77
C TYR A 231 13.85 -11.44 11.77
N TYR A 232 13.60 -12.46 10.94
CA TYR A 232 14.45 -13.63 10.83
C TYR A 232 15.69 -13.34 9.98
N ILE A 233 15.54 -12.53 8.93
CA ILE A 233 16.66 -12.09 8.10
C ILE A 233 17.68 -11.29 8.92
N ALA A 234 17.22 -10.42 9.84
CA ALA A 234 18.11 -9.66 10.72
C ALA A 234 19.01 -10.53 11.62
N GLN A 235 18.64 -11.80 11.85
CA GLN A 235 19.40 -12.75 12.67
C GLN A 235 20.42 -13.57 11.87
N ILE A 236 20.47 -13.43 10.55
CA ILE A 236 21.40 -14.17 9.70
C ILE A 236 22.82 -13.67 9.98
N GLU A 237 23.69 -14.59 10.42
CA GLU A 237 25.11 -14.30 10.60
C GLU A 237 25.74 -13.80 9.29
N GLY A 238 26.40 -12.65 9.35
CA GLY A 238 27.06 -12.02 8.21
C GLY A 238 26.22 -10.94 7.51
N VAL A 239 24.97 -10.71 7.92
CA VAL A 239 24.22 -9.50 7.55
C VAL A 239 24.71 -8.34 8.41
N ASP A 240 25.27 -7.30 7.79
CA ASP A 240 25.80 -6.14 8.52
C ASP A 240 24.77 -5.02 8.68
N LEU A 241 23.81 -4.91 7.75
CA LEU A 241 22.65 -4.03 7.87
C LEU A 241 21.48 -4.51 7.00
N LEU A 242 20.27 -4.14 7.42
CA LEU A 242 19.02 -4.55 6.79
C LEU A 242 18.15 -3.34 6.46
N ILE A 243 17.67 -3.26 5.21
CA ILE A 243 16.65 -2.31 4.80
C ILE A 243 15.38 -3.11 4.51
N THR A 244 14.26 -2.70 5.11
CA THR A 244 12.96 -3.37 5.01
C THR A 244 11.88 -2.44 4.44
N GLY A 245 10.76 -3.01 4.01
CA GLY A 245 9.67 -2.30 3.31
C GLY A 245 8.35 -3.06 3.36
N HIS A 246 7.55 -2.97 2.30
CA HIS A 246 6.33 -3.75 2.02
C HIS A 246 5.11 -3.44 2.91
N GLN A 247 5.32 -3.28 4.22
CA GLN A 247 4.24 -3.05 5.18
C GLN A 247 3.83 -1.58 5.31
N HIS A 248 4.59 -0.66 4.69
CA HIS A 248 4.47 0.79 4.83
C HIS A 248 4.59 1.26 6.30
N ARG A 249 5.24 0.46 7.16
CA ARG A 249 5.46 0.80 8.58
C ARG A 249 6.79 1.52 8.75
N ARG A 250 7.01 2.05 9.95
CA ARG A 250 8.24 2.77 10.31
C ARG A 250 9.05 1.95 11.31
N PHE A 251 10.32 1.74 11.04
CA PHE A 251 11.28 1.23 12.02
C PHE A 251 12.61 1.99 11.88
N PRO A 252 13.24 2.43 12.99
CA PRO A 252 12.73 2.39 14.37
C PRO A 252 11.48 3.26 14.58
N SER A 253 10.61 2.83 15.50
CA SER A 253 9.38 3.51 15.90
C SER A 253 8.95 3.01 17.28
N GLU A 254 8.29 3.89 18.05
CA GLU A 254 7.75 3.58 19.37
C GLU A 254 6.80 2.37 19.37
N SER A 255 6.14 2.12 18.23
CA SER A 255 5.26 0.95 18.05
C SER A 255 5.96 -0.41 18.19
N TYR A 256 7.29 -0.44 18.21
CA TYR A 256 8.09 -1.66 18.39
C TYR A 256 8.72 -1.77 19.78
N ARG A 257 8.53 -0.79 20.69
CA ARG A 257 9.20 -0.78 21.99
C ARG A 257 8.78 -1.97 22.87
N GLU A 258 7.54 -2.41 22.77
CA GLU A 258 7.04 -3.60 23.48
C GLU A 258 7.66 -4.93 22.99
N LEU A 259 8.44 -4.90 21.91
CA LEU A 259 9.10 -6.07 21.34
C LEU A 259 10.58 -6.17 21.73
N SER A 260 11.03 -5.43 22.74
CA SER A 260 12.43 -5.42 23.21
C SER A 260 12.93 -6.81 23.63
N GLU A 261 12.07 -7.63 24.23
CA GLU A 261 12.39 -9.02 24.62
C GLU A 261 12.67 -9.93 23.42
N LEU A 262 12.21 -9.55 22.22
CA LEU A 262 12.53 -10.24 20.96
C LEU A 262 13.77 -9.64 20.28
N GLY A 263 14.50 -8.73 20.94
CA GLY A 263 15.71 -8.11 20.40
C GLY A 263 15.47 -6.89 19.52
N PHE A 264 14.26 -6.31 19.50
CA PHE A 264 14.02 -5.02 18.87
C PHE A 264 14.52 -3.89 19.78
N ASP A 265 15.55 -3.16 19.34
CA ASP A 265 16.04 -1.98 20.04
C ASP A 265 15.64 -0.72 19.25
N VAL A 266 14.62 -0.02 19.73
CA VAL A 266 14.10 1.20 19.10
C VAL A 266 15.09 2.36 19.20
N ASP A 267 15.85 2.45 20.30
CA ASP A 267 16.72 3.60 20.57
C ASP A 267 18.06 3.48 19.80
N ALA A 268 18.53 2.25 19.61
CA ALA A 268 19.66 1.92 18.73
C ALA A 268 19.22 1.69 17.26
N GLY A 269 17.94 1.51 16.98
CA GLY A 269 17.45 1.16 15.63
C GLY A 269 18.04 -0.15 15.12
N THR A 270 18.03 -1.19 15.95
CA THR A 270 18.55 -2.52 15.60
C THR A 270 17.52 -3.61 15.87
N ILE A 271 17.64 -4.72 15.16
CA ILE A 271 16.89 -5.96 15.42
C ILE A 271 17.91 -7.06 15.63
N CYS A 272 17.91 -7.66 16.82
CA CYS A 272 18.90 -8.66 17.24
C CYS A 272 20.36 -8.19 17.05
N GLY A 273 20.60 -6.89 17.24
CA GLY A 273 21.91 -6.26 17.05
C GLY A 273 22.22 -5.80 15.62
N THR A 274 21.42 -6.21 14.63
CA THR A 274 21.58 -5.79 13.22
C THR A 274 20.92 -4.43 12.98
N PRO A 275 21.67 -3.39 12.58
CA PRO A 275 21.10 -2.09 12.21
C PRO A 275 20.05 -2.23 11.12
N THR A 276 18.85 -1.72 11.38
CA THR A 276 17.69 -1.93 10.51
C THR A 276 16.88 -0.65 10.34
N VAL A 277 16.37 -0.40 9.13
CA VAL A 277 15.38 0.66 8.87
C VAL A 277 14.20 0.15 8.04
N MET A 278 13.03 0.73 8.28
CA MET A 278 11.84 0.65 7.42
C MET A 278 11.31 2.08 7.20
N PRO A 279 11.62 2.74 6.06
CA PRO A 279 11.29 4.15 5.83
C PRO A 279 9.80 4.49 5.56
N GLY A 280 8.83 3.66 5.95
CA GLY A 280 7.41 3.94 5.66
C GLY A 280 7.10 3.83 4.18
N SER A 281 6.40 4.81 3.62
CA SER A 281 6.02 4.85 2.20
C SER A 281 5.94 6.29 1.66
N TRP A 282 5.74 6.41 0.35
CA TRP A 282 5.44 7.64 -0.41
C TRP A 282 6.53 8.72 -0.31
N ALA A 283 7.76 8.28 -0.05
CA ALA A 283 8.91 9.15 0.17
C ALA A 283 8.66 10.19 1.29
N LYS A 284 7.93 9.82 2.34
CA LYS A 284 7.70 10.68 3.53
C LYS A 284 8.87 10.64 4.52
N TRP A 285 9.66 9.57 4.51
CA TRP A 285 10.78 9.37 5.43
C TRP A 285 12.02 8.87 4.69
N LEU A 286 13.19 9.32 5.13
CA LEU A 286 14.49 8.81 4.73
C LEU A 286 15.01 7.87 5.82
N GLY A 287 15.35 6.64 5.46
CA GLY A 287 16.10 5.73 6.34
C GLY A 287 17.57 6.15 6.41
N VAL A 288 18.14 6.16 7.61
CA VAL A 288 19.54 6.48 7.85
C VAL A 288 20.13 5.44 8.79
N ILE A 289 21.14 4.70 8.31
CA ILE A 289 21.95 3.79 9.12
C ILE A 289 23.37 4.34 9.19
N ASP A 290 23.82 4.71 10.38
CA ASP A 290 25.20 5.13 10.62
C ASP A 290 26.00 3.94 11.18
N LEU A 291 27.07 3.55 10.49
CA LEU A 291 27.98 2.48 10.87
C LEU A 291 29.32 3.05 11.35
N GLU A 292 29.88 2.43 12.39
CA GLU A 292 31.24 2.70 12.84
C GLU A 292 32.14 1.51 12.52
N LEU A 293 33.13 1.75 11.65
CA LEU A 293 34.13 0.77 11.30
C LEU A 293 35.46 1.09 12.01
N VAL A 294 36.12 0.05 12.50
CA VAL A 294 37.42 0.13 13.17
C VAL A 294 38.44 -0.71 12.44
N LYS A 295 39.66 -0.18 12.33
CA LYS A 295 40.79 -0.92 11.78
C LYS A 295 41.53 -1.66 12.89
N ILE A 296 41.54 -2.99 12.81
CA ILE A 296 42.19 -3.91 13.76
C ILE A 296 43.02 -4.92 12.97
N ASP A 297 44.29 -5.11 13.33
CA ASP A 297 45.21 -6.05 12.66
C ASP A 297 45.23 -5.88 11.12
N ASP A 298 45.23 -4.63 10.66
CA ASP A 298 45.15 -4.19 9.25
C ASP A 298 43.87 -4.55 8.47
N LYS A 299 42.81 -4.98 9.18
CA LYS A 299 41.49 -5.25 8.59
C LYS A 299 40.43 -4.32 9.17
N TRP A 300 39.46 -3.95 8.35
CA TRP A 300 38.31 -3.17 8.78
C TRP A 300 37.22 -4.09 9.31
N HIS A 301 36.63 -3.72 10.45
CA HIS A 301 35.55 -4.45 11.09
C HIS A 301 34.44 -3.46 11.45
N CYS A 302 33.18 -3.86 11.30
CA CYS A 302 32.05 -3.11 11.82
C CYS A 302 32.02 -3.29 13.36
N GLU A 303 32.18 -2.21 14.12
CA GLU A 303 32.09 -2.20 15.59
C GLU A 303 30.64 -2.09 16.06
N GLY A 304 29.79 -1.42 15.28
CA GLY A 304 28.37 -1.28 15.54
C GLY A 304 27.69 -0.35 14.55
N GLY A 305 26.37 -0.25 14.66
CA GLY A 305 25.59 0.65 13.82
C GLY A 305 24.30 1.09 14.48
N LYS A 306 23.74 2.19 13.98
CA LYS A 306 22.50 2.78 14.46
C LYS A 306 21.55 3.09 13.32
N GLY A 307 20.33 2.56 13.39
CA GLY A 307 19.23 2.93 12.50
C GLY A 307 18.45 4.14 13.01
N SER A 308 17.98 4.99 12.10
CA SER A 308 17.10 6.13 12.40
C SER A 308 16.28 6.54 11.17
N LEU A 309 15.22 7.31 11.37
CA LEU A 309 14.38 7.86 10.30
C LEU A 309 14.37 9.38 10.35
N ARG A 310 14.37 10.04 9.19
CA ARG A 310 14.17 11.49 9.06
C ARG A 310 12.89 11.76 8.28
N GLY A 311 11.94 12.48 8.86
CA GLY A 311 10.66 12.83 8.21
C GLY A 311 10.76 14.13 7.41
N VAL A 312 10.12 14.17 6.24
CA VAL A 312 10.07 15.37 5.37
C VAL A 312 9.36 16.53 6.06
N ASP A 313 8.36 16.23 6.88
CA ASP A 313 7.58 17.18 7.68
C ASP A 313 8.42 18.00 8.66
N HIS A 314 9.52 17.46 9.16
CA HIS A 314 10.46 18.15 10.04
C HIS A 314 11.50 18.98 9.27
N TYR A 315 11.56 18.82 7.95
CA TYR A 315 12.67 19.30 7.12
C TYR A 315 12.28 20.42 6.16
N LEU A 316 11.04 20.42 5.65
CA LEU A 316 10.48 21.52 4.89
C LEU A 316 9.98 22.62 5.85
N ALA A 317 10.92 23.30 6.50
CA ALA A 317 10.66 24.61 7.08
C ALA A 317 10.17 25.58 5.99
N PRO A 318 9.34 26.59 6.33
CA PRO A 318 8.89 27.57 5.34
C PRO A 318 10.10 28.22 4.63
N GLY A 319 10.25 27.99 3.32
CA GLY A 319 11.25 28.66 2.48
C GLY A 319 12.33 27.79 1.81
N ARG A 320 12.36 26.46 2.02
CA ARG A 320 13.28 25.57 1.26
C ARG A 320 12.62 25.13 -0.05
N SER A 321 13.17 25.56 -1.18
CA SER A 321 12.66 25.18 -2.50
C SER A 321 13.21 23.82 -2.95
N ILE A 322 12.46 23.15 -3.83
CA ILE A 322 12.96 22.02 -4.61
C ILE A 322 14.24 22.43 -5.36
N ASN A 323 15.27 21.57 -5.36
CA ASN A 323 16.48 21.82 -6.13
C ASN A 323 16.12 21.79 -7.64
N PRO A 324 16.39 22.89 -8.39
CA PRO A 324 16.03 22.97 -9.82
C PRO A 324 16.60 21.83 -10.67
N ARG A 325 17.76 21.27 -10.28
CA ARG A 325 18.37 20.13 -10.98
C ARG A 325 17.46 18.90 -10.99
N TYR A 326 16.83 18.59 -9.86
CA TYR A 326 15.93 17.43 -9.73
C TYR A 326 14.56 17.70 -10.34
N TRP A 327 14.09 18.95 -10.30
CA TRP A 327 12.84 19.32 -10.97
C TRP A 327 12.94 19.14 -12.49
N GLN A 328 14.04 19.61 -13.09
CA GLN A 328 14.28 19.49 -14.53
C GLN A 328 14.26 18.05 -15.04
N SER A 329 14.60 17.05 -14.21
CA SER A 329 14.56 15.63 -14.63
C SER A 329 13.14 15.03 -14.67
N ILE A 330 12.14 15.69 -14.10
CA ILE A 330 10.77 15.15 -13.98
C ILE A 330 9.65 16.08 -14.45
N GLU A 331 9.97 17.35 -14.74
CA GLU A 331 9.00 18.40 -15.10
C GLU A 331 8.09 18.01 -16.27
N SER A 332 8.64 17.49 -17.37
CA SER A 332 7.84 17.09 -18.54
C SER A 332 6.83 15.98 -18.23
N ALA A 333 7.24 14.98 -17.44
CA ALA A 333 6.34 13.91 -17.00
C ALA A 333 5.28 14.46 -16.05
N HIS A 334 5.66 15.38 -15.15
CA HIS A 334 4.75 16.03 -14.22
C HIS A 334 3.63 16.77 -14.95
N GLU A 335 3.97 17.65 -15.89
CA GLU A 335 2.98 18.44 -16.64
C GLU A 335 2.07 17.54 -17.48
N MET A 336 2.62 16.51 -18.14
CA MET A 336 1.81 15.58 -18.94
C MET A 336 0.78 14.84 -18.10
N ILE A 337 1.16 14.31 -16.92
CA ILE A 337 0.22 13.64 -16.03
C ILE A 337 -0.78 14.64 -15.46
N ARG A 338 -0.35 15.85 -15.10
CA ARG A 338 -1.25 16.89 -14.62
C ARG A 338 -2.30 17.26 -15.67
N GLU A 339 -1.91 17.40 -16.93
CA GLU A 339 -2.83 17.64 -18.05
C GLU A 339 -3.79 16.45 -18.26
N THR A 340 -3.27 15.22 -18.26
CA THR A 340 -4.05 13.99 -18.38
C THR A 340 -5.12 13.88 -17.28
N MET A 341 -4.73 14.16 -16.04
CA MET A 341 -5.61 14.10 -14.88
C MET A 341 -6.71 15.16 -14.90
N ASN A 342 -6.47 16.30 -15.56
CA ASN A 342 -7.46 17.37 -15.71
C ASN A 342 -8.31 17.26 -16.99
N VAL A 343 -8.19 16.17 -17.77
CA VAL A 343 -9.04 15.90 -18.93
C VAL A 343 -10.51 15.83 -18.48
N PRO A 344 -11.42 16.63 -19.06
CA PRO A 344 -12.84 16.58 -18.74
C PRO A 344 -13.50 15.26 -19.13
N VAL A 345 -14.30 14.68 -18.23
CA VAL A 345 -14.96 13.38 -18.48
C VAL A 345 -16.48 13.43 -18.32
N GLY A 346 -17.03 14.44 -17.63
CA GLY A 346 -18.47 14.57 -17.46
C GLY A 346 -18.88 15.74 -16.56
N HIS A 347 -20.12 15.71 -16.10
CA HIS A 347 -20.68 16.65 -15.13
C HIS A 347 -21.60 15.92 -14.15
N THR A 348 -21.71 16.38 -12.92
CA THR A 348 -22.64 15.84 -11.92
C THR A 348 -23.33 16.96 -11.13
N ASP A 349 -24.55 16.70 -10.69
CA ASP A 349 -25.36 17.58 -9.85
C ASP A 349 -25.16 17.34 -8.34
N SER A 350 -24.43 16.29 -7.98
CA SER A 350 -24.18 15.88 -6.60
C SER A 350 -22.68 15.69 -6.34
N GLY A 351 -22.26 15.84 -5.09
CA GLY A 351 -20.86 15.66 -4.71
C GLY A 351 -20.55 14.22 -4.36
N PHE A 352 -19.28 13.85 -4.39
CA PHE A 352 -18.77 12.56 -3.92
C PHE A 352 -17.95 12.79 -2.65
N TYR A 353 -18.48 12.29 -1.52
CA TYR A 353 -17.88 12.48 -0.21
C TYR A 353 -17.88 11.17 0.57
N SER A 354 -16.70 10.67 0.93
CA SER A 354 -16.55 9.38 1.62
C SER A 354 -16.49 9.50 3.15
N TYR A 355 -16.90 10.66 3.71
CA TYR A 355 -16.73 10.98 5.13
C TYR A 355 -17.45 10.01 6.08
N LEU A 356 -18.57 9.44 5.64
CA LEU A 356 -19.42 8.56 6.44
C LEU A 356 -19.56 7.16 5.83
N SER A 357 -18.76 6.80 4.83
CA SER A 357 -18.87 5.51 4.12
C SER A 357 -18.72 4.30 5.04
N LEU A 358 -18.08 4.46 6.20
CA LEU A 358 -17.95 3.41 7.21
C LEU A 358 -19.21 3.21 8.07
N ILE A 359 -20.28 3.98 7.90
CA ILE A 359 -21.53 3.80 8.67
C ILE A 359 -22.81 3.90 7.82
N GLN A 360 -22.69 4.34 6.57
CA GLN A 360 -23.82 4.51 5.66
C GLN A 360 -23.39 4.48 4.18
N ASP A 361 -24.38 4.32 3.31
CA ASP A 361 -24.24 4.44 1.86
C ASP A 361 -24.10 5.90 1.39
N ASP A 362 -23.42 6.10 0.27
CA ASP A 362 -23.12 7.41 -0.34
C ASP A 362 -22.88 7.34 -1.86
N ASN A 363 -22.65 8.50 -2.48
CA ASN A 363 -22.43 8.62 -3.92
C ASN A 363 -21.12 7.97 -4.40
N CYS A 364 -20.08 7.92 -3.57
CA CYS A 364 -18.81 7.28 -3.93
C CYS A 364 -19.01 5.77 -4.10
N ILE A 365 -19.76 5.15 -3.19
CA ILE A 365 -20.10 3.72 -3.28
C ILE A 365 -21.01 3.47 -4.50
N GLN A 366 -22.03 4.31 -4.67
CA GLN A 366 -23.06 4.13 -5.70
C GLN A 366 -22.46 4.14 -7.11
N ILE A 367 -21.61 5.11 -7.45
CA ILE A 367 -21.02 5.22 -8.79
C ILE A 367 -20.12 4.03 -9.14
N VAL A 368 -19.32 3.56 -8.18
CA VAL A 368 -18.44 2.40 -8.40
C VAL A 368 -19.30 1.16 -8.66
N ALA A 369 -20.36 0.97 -7.87
CA ALA A 369 -21.24 -0.17 -8.03
C ALA A 369 -22.00 -0.16 -9.36
N ASP A 370 -22.52 1.00 -9.76
CA ASP A 370 -23.24 1.14 -11.02
C ASP A 370 -22.31 0.89 -12.22
N ALA A 371 -21.08 1.41 -12.18
CA ALA A 371 -20.09 1.15 -13.22
C ALA A 371 -19.68 -0.32 -13.30
N GLN A 372 -19.41 -0.96 -12.15
CA GLN A 372 -19.08 -2.38 -12.07
C GLN A 372 -20.21 -3.25 -12.62
N LYS A 373 -21.46 -3.00 -12.19
CA LYS A 373 -22.63 -3.73 -12.69
C LYS A 373 -22.79 -3.54 -14.19
N TYR A 374 -22.71 -2.31 -14.67
CA TYR A 374 -22.86 -1.99 -16.09
C TYR A 374 -21.85 -2.73 -16.97
N ALA A 375 -20.58 -2.79 -16.56
CA ALA A 375 -19.56 -3.54 -17.28
C ALA A 375 -19.73 -5.06 -17.14
N ALA A 376 -20.09 -5.55 -15.95
CA ALA A 376 -20.35 -6.97 -15.71
C ALA A 376 -21.54 -7.49 -16.54
N GLU A 377 -22.62 -6.72 -16.69
CA GLU A 377 -23.75 -7.05 -17.57
C GLU A 377 -23.29 -7.27 -19.02
N LYS A 378 -22.44 -6.39 -19.55
CA LYS A 378 -21.87 -6.55 -20.90
C LYS A 378 -21.02 -7.81 -21.02
N LEU A 379 -20.14 -8.07 -20.03
CA LEU A 379 -19.29 -9.27 -20.03
C LEU A 379 -20.11 -10.56 -20.00
N LEU A 380 -21.13 -10.61 -19.15
CA LEU A 380 -22.01 -11.79 -19.01
C LEU A 380 -22.85 -12.03 -20.27
N ALA A 381 -23.25 -10.96 -20.97
CA ALA A 381 -23.98 -11.05 -22.24
C ALA A 381 -23.11 -11.57 -23.40
N ASP A 382 -21.79 -11.34 -23.35
CA ASP A 382 -20.83 -11.81 -24.36
C ASP A 382 -20.42 -13.29 -24.13
N LEU A 383 -20.77 -13.89 -23.00
CA LEU A 383 -20.47 -15.30 -22.73
C LEU A 383 -21.34 -16.22 -23.60
N PRO A 384 -20.78 -17.31 -24.15
CA PRO A 384 -21.57 -18.27 -24.93
C PRO A 384 -22.62 -19.00 -24.09
N TYR A 385 -22.44 -19.03 -22.76
CA TYR A 385 -23.40 -19.53 -21.79
C TYR A 385 -23.23 -18.76 -20.47
N SER A 386 -24.31 -18.19 -19.97
CA SER A 386 -24.42 -17.64 -18.62
C SER A 386 -25.79 -18.03 -18.05
N GLU A 387 -25.83 -18.34 -16.76
CA GLU A 387 -27.10 -18.54 -16.05
C GLU A 387 -27.75 -17.17 -15.78
N ASP A 388 -29.07 -17.12 -15.75
CA ASP A 388 -29.79 -15.89 -15.39
C ASP A 388 -29.84 -15.73 -13.86
N LEU A 389 -28.71 -15.30 -13.29
CA LEU A 389 -28.56 -15.04 -11.86
C LEU A 389 -28.60 -13.53 -11.58
N PRO A 390 -29.16 -13.09 -10.42
CA PRO A 390 -29.09 -11.69 -10.04
C PRO A 390 -27.65 -11.18 -9.90
N LEU A 391 -27.37 -9.99 -10.42
CA LEU A 391 -26.05 -9.36 -10.38
C LEU A 391 -25.94 -8.33 -9.24
N LEU A 392 -24.99 -8.58 -8.34
CA LEU A 392 -24.58 -7.73 -7.24
C LEU A 392 -23.23 -7.06 -7.55
N SER A 393 -22.85 -6.08 -6.72
CA SER A 393 -21.52 -5.47 -6.80
C SER A 393 -20.96 -5.26 -5.39
N ALA A 394 -19.71 -5.69 -5.16
CA ALA A 394 -18.97 -5.45 -3.93
C ALA A 394 -17.99 -4.29 -4.13
N VAL A 395 -18.16 -3.23 -3.32
CA VAL A 395 -17.36 -2.01 -3.38
C VAL A 395 -16.52 -1.86 -2.12
N PRO A 396 -15.18 -2.02 -2.20
CA PRO A 396 -14.28 -1.76 -1.07
C PRO A 396 -14.15 -0.26 -0.76
N LEU A 397 -13.88 0.08 0.50
CA LEU A 397 -13.67 1.45 0.94
C LEU A 397 -12.19 1.79 1.13
N PHE A 398 -11.65 2.68 0.30
CA PHE A 398 -10.22 3.03 0.31
C PHE A 398 -9.90 4.38 0.96
N LYS A 399 -10.57 5.44 0.53
CA LYS A 399 -10.31 6.81 1.01
C LYS A 399 -11.24 7.17 2.16
N VAL A 400 -11.03 6.56 3.32
CA VAL A 400 -11.83 6.79 4.55
C VAL A 400 -10.94 7.05 5.77
N GLY A 401 -9.85 7.80 5.58
CA GLY A 401 -8.87 8.07 6.65
C GLY A 401 -7.67 7.11 6.68
N SER A 402 -7.39 6.41 5.56
CA SER A 402 -6.26 5.49 5.40
C SER A 402 -6.20 4.43 6.52
N ARG A 403 -5.11 4.37 7.30
CA ARG A 403 -4.90 3.44 8.42
C ARG A 403 -5.07 4.16 9.76
N LYS A 404 -5.97 5.16 9.82
CA LYS A 404 -6.14 6.11 10.93
C LYS A 404 -4.92 7.01 11.15
N ASP A 405 -4.27 7.40 10.06
CA ASP A 405 -3.01 8.16 10.06
C ASP A 405 -3.03 9.41 9.18
N ASP A 406 -4.13 9.65 8.45
CA ASP A 406 -4.29 10.84 7.62
C ASP A 406 -5.76 11.34 7.60
N PRO A 407 -6.09 12.39 8.38
CA PRO A 407 -7.45 12.95 8.43
C PRO A 407 -7.88 13.68 7.15
N THR A 408 -6.99 13.78 6.15
CA THR A 408 -7.25 14.40 4.85
C THR A 408 -7.44 13.38 3.73
N TYR A 409 -7.27 12.08 4.04
CA TYR A 409 -7.36 10.97 3.09
C TYR A 409 -8.80 10.49 2.90
N PHE A 410 -9.63 11.39 2.40
CA PHE A 410 -11.02 11.16 2.00
C PHE A 410 -11.25 11.59 0.55
N THR A 411 -12.24 11.02 -0.10
CA THR A 411 -12.75 11.52 -1.38
C THR A 411 -13.62 12.73 -1.10
N GLU A 412 -13.28 13.85 -1.75
CA GLU A 412 -13.98 15.13 -1.64
C GLU A 412 -14.06 15.77 -3.02
N ILE A 413 -15.12 15.45 -3.77
CA ILE A 413 -15.37 15.98 -5.11
C ILE A 413 -16.68 16.78 -5.06
N ALA A 414 -16.59 18.07 -5.31
CA ALA A 414 -17.76 18.95 -5.32
C ALA A 414 -18.64 18.70 -6.56
N PRO A 415 -19.96 19.00 -6.49
CA PRO A 415 -20.81 19.02 -7.67
C PRO A 415 -20.23 19.89 -8.79
N GLY A 416 -20.45 19.49 -10.03
CA GLY A 416 -20.02 20.23 -11.20
C GLY A 416 -19.26 19.38 -12.21
N LYS A 417 -18.26 19.98 -12.84
CA LYS A 417 -17.49 19.33 -13.90
C LYS A 417 -16.58 18.26 -13.31
N LEU A 418 -16.65 17.07 -13.88
CA LEU A 418 -15.76 15.96 -13.57
C LEU A 418 -14.62 15.90 -14.58
N SER A 419 -13.45 15.55 -14.06
CA SER A 419 -12.21 15.28 -14.78
C SER A 419 -11.68 13.90 -14.41
N PHE A 420 -10.68 13.42 -15.14
CA PHE A 420 -10.16 12.07 -14.92
C PHE A 420 -9.63 11.86 -13.49
N LYS A 421 -9.07 12.90 -12.87
CA LYS A 421 -8.64 12.85 -11.47
C LYS A 421 -9.76 12.51 -10.49
N ASP A 422 -10.98 12.98 -10.77
CA ASP A 422 -12.15 12.71 -9.93
C ASP A 422 -12.55 11.24 -10.03
N ILE A 423 -12.40 10.63 -11.21
CA ILE A 423 -12.62 9.19 -11.43
C ILE A 423 -11.55 8.36 -10.73
N ALA A 424 -10.28 8.75 -10.89
CA ALA A 424 -9.16 8.06 -10.26
C ALA A 424 -9.20 8.19 -8.73
N ASP A 425 -9.80 9.26 -8.18
CA ASP A 425 -9.96 9.44 -6.73
C ASP A 425 -11.04 8.54 -6.11
N LEU A 426 -12.03 8.12 -6.91
CA LEU A 426 -13.09 7.21 -6.50
C LEU A 426 -12.59 5.77 -6.33
N TYR A 427 -11.55 5.37 -7.08
CA TYR A 427 -10.96 4.04 -6.98
C TYR A 427 -9.45 4.10 -7.26
N VAL A 428 -8.64 4.07 -6.20
CA VAL A 428 -7.20 4.39 -6.30
C VAL A 428 -6.31 3.22 -6.75
N TYR A 429 -6.84 1.99 -6.80
CA TYR A 429 -6.06 0.80 -7.15
C TYR A 429 -6.33 0.33 -8.58
N PRO A 430 -5.30 -0.09 -9.33
CA PRO A 430 -5.43 -0.56 -10.71
C PRO A 430 -5.92 -2.02 -10.77
N ASN A 431 -6.95 -2.38 -10.00
CA ASN A 431 -7.51 -3.72 -10.03
C ASN A 431 -8.46 -3.88 -11.23
N TYR A 432 -8.50 -5.07 -11.81
CA TYR A 432 -9.44 -5.39 -12.89
C TYR A 432 -10.81 -5.80 -12.35
N LEU A 433 -11.86 -5.63 -13.14
CA LEU A 433 -13.20 -6.10 -12.81
C LEU A 433 -13.27 -7.62 -13.00
N VAL A 434 -13.79 -8.32 -12.00
CA VAL A 434 -14.05 -9.76 -12.02
C VAL A 434 -15.49 -10.03 -11.60
N VAL A 435 -16.14 -10.99 -12.26
CA VAL A 435 -17.46 -11.50 -11.86
C VAL A 435 -17.28 -12.88 -11.25
N LEU A 436 -17.73 -13.03 -10.01
CA LEU A 436 -17.80 -14.30 -9.29
C LEU A 436 -19.23 -14.85 -9.28
N GLU A 437 -19.38 -16.15 -9.15
CA GLU A 437 -20.60 -16.76 -8.61
C GLU A 437 -20.47 -16.91 -7.09
N ILE A 438 -21.50 -16.53 -6.33
CA ILE A 438 -21.50 -16.61 -4.87
C ILE A 438 -22.84 -17.13 -4.35
N SER A 439 -22.79 -17.97 -3.30
CA SER A 439 -23.96 -18.44 -2.57
C SER A 439 -24.43 -17.41 -1.52
N GLY A 440 -25.69 -17.48 -1.10
CA GLY A 440 -26.23 -16.65 -0.02
C GLY A 440 -25.49 -16.82 1.30
N GLU A 441 -25.00 -18.03 1.59
CA GLU A 441 -24.15 -18.31 2.75
C GLU A 441 -22.83 -17.53 2.68
N ASN A 442 -22.08 -17.69 1.59
CA ASN A 442 -20.81 -17.00 1.41
C ASN A 442 -20.98 -15.48 1.34
N LEU A 443 -22.09 -15.01 0.76
CA LEU A 443 -22.45 -13.60 0.72
C LEU A 443 -22.64 -13.01 2.13
N LYS A 444 -23.33 -13.74 3.02
CA LYS A 444 -23.48 -13.33 4.43
C LYS A 444 -22.12 -13.33 5.13
N GLU A 445 -21.34 -14.40 4.99
CA GLU A 445 -20.02 -14.51 5.65
C GLU A 445 -19.03 -13.44 5.15
N TRP A 446 -19.09 -13.03 3.87
CA TRP A 446 -18.33 -11.89 3.35
C TRP A 446 -18.68 -10.59 4.08
N LEU A 447 -19.98 -10.32 4.27
CA LEU A 447 -20.43 -9.14 5.02
C LEU A 447 -20.06 -9.24 6.51
N GLU A 448 -20.03 -10.43 7.12
CA GLU A 448 -19.55 -10.64 8.49
C GLU A 448 -18.04 -10.35 8.65
N CYS A 449 -17.23 -10.68 7.63
CA CYS A 449 -15.83 -10.25 7.58
C CYS A 449 -15.73 -8.72 7.61
N CYS A 450 -16.56 -8.03 6.83
CA CYS A 450 -16.59 -6.56 6.77
C CYS A 450 -17.02 -5.97 8.12
N ALA A 451 -18.12 -6.46 8.70
CA ALA A 451 -18.67 -5.99 9.97
C ALA A 451 -17.74 -6.22 11.17
N SER A 452 -16.69 -7.03 11.04
CA SER A 452 -15.69 -7.27 12.09
C SER A 452 -14.81 -6.04 12.38
N ILE A 453 -14.81 -5.03 11.51
CA ILE A 453 -14.11 -3.76 11.76
C ILE A 453 -14.61 -3.04 13.02
N TYR A 454 -15.86 -3.26 13.43
CA TYR A 454 -16.46 -2.56 14.56
C TYR A 454 -16.05 -3.15 15.91
N HIS A 455 -15.86 -2.28 16.90
CA HIS A 455 -15.87 -2.68 18.31
C HIS A 455 -17.19 -3.37 18.67
N GLN A 456 -17.14 -4.30 19.63
CA GLN A 456 -18.36 -4.77 20.28
C GLN A 456 -18.94 -3.62 21.12
N ILE A 457 -20.18 -3.23 20.82
CA ILE A 457 -20.83 -2.13 21.53
C ILE A 457 -21.65 -2.66 22.69
N LEU A 458 -21.25 -2.29 23.90
CA LEU A 458 -21.94 -2.68 25.14
C LEU A 458 -22.97 -1.63 25.56
N PRO A 459 -23.95 -1.98 26.42
CA PRO A 459 -24.76 -0.97 27.09
C PRO A 459 -23.87 -0.09 28.00
N ALA A 460 -23.80 1.21 27.72
CA ALA A 460 -23.05 2.18 28.50
C ALA A 460 -23.65 3.59 28.35
N ASP A 461 -23.50 4.42 29.39
CA ASP A 461 -23.92 5.83 29.36
C ASP A 461 -22.94 6.70 28.56
N GLU A 462 -21.67 6.31 28.52
CA GLU A 462 -20.59 6.98 27.81
C GLU A 462 -20.54 6.56 26.34
N ALA A 463 -20.08 7.47 25.48
CA ALA A 463 -19.94 7.21 24.06
C ALA A 463 -18.78 6.24 23.79
N GLN A 464 -19.02 5.22 22.97
CA GLN A 464 -18.03 4.19 22.62
C GLN A 464 -17.53 4.37 21.19
N HIS A 465 -16.22 4.26 20.97
CA HIS A 465 -15.65 4.24 19.62
C HIS A 465 -16.21 3.05 18.83
N LEU A 466 -16.76 3.33 17.66
CA LEU A 466 -17.36 2.30 16.81
C LEU A 466 -16.30 1.53 16.02
N ILE A 467 -15.32 2.22 15.41
CA ILE A 467 -14.34 1.60 14.53
C ILE A 467 -13.12 1.11 15.33
N ASN A 468 -12.74 -0.16 15.15
CA ASN A 468 -11.56 -0.75 15.77
C ASN A 468 -10.31 -0.62 14.89
N TRP A 469 -9.83 0.62 14.76
CA TRP A 469 -8.64 0.97 13.97
C TRP A 469 -7.36 0.23 14.39
N ALA A 470 -7.26 -0.14 15.67
CA ALA A 470 -6.10 -0.83 16.19
C ALA A 470 -5.91 -2.22 15.56
N LYS A 471 -7.01 -2.93 15.29
CA LYS A 471 -6.98 -4.31 14.80
C LYS A 471 -7.32 -4.45 13.32
N TYR A 472 -8.30 -3.68 12.83
CA TYR A 472 -8.87 -3.90 11.51
C TYR A 472 -8.51 -2.77 10.54
N ARG A 473 -8.75 -3.00 9.25
CA ARG A 473 -8.40 -2.05 8.18
C ARG A 473 -9.61 -1.78 7.30
N PRO A 474 -9.90 -0.52 6.95
CA PRO A 474 -11.09 -0.17 6.16
C PRO A 474 -11.13 -0.77 4.76
N TYR A 475 -9.98 -1.03 4.15
CA TYR A 475 -9.94 -1.67 2.83
C TYR A 475 -10.47 -3.10 2.83
N ASN A 476 -10.75 -3.71 3.99
CA ASN A 476 -11.45 -5.00 4.13
C ASN A 476 -12.95 -4.84 4.39
N PHE A 477 -13.47 -3.62 4.34
CA PHE A 477 -14.89 -3.32 4.43
C PHE A 477 -15.45 -3.09 3.02
N ASP A 478 -16.23 -4.05 2.55
CA ASP A 478 -16.93 -3.97 1.27
C ASP A 478 -18.42 -3.69 1.52
N VAL A 479 -18.97 -2.75 0.76
CA VAL A 479 -20.42 -2.55 0.66
C VAL A 479 -20.92 -3.34 -0.54
N ILE A 480 -21.85 -4.27 -0.31
CA ILE A 480 -22.46 -5.03 -1.40
C ILE A 480 -23.80 -4.41 -1.82
N LYS A 481 -23.91 -4.02 -3.08
CA LYS A 481 -25.05 -3.31 -3.69
C LYS A 481 -25.96 -4.25 -4.47
N GLY A 482 -27.28 -3.99 -4.43
CA GLY A 482 -28.32 -4.84 -5.01
C GLY A 482 -29.06 -5.73 -4.00
N ILE A 483 -28.63 -5.70 -2.74
CA ILE A 483 -29.24 -6.37 -1.58
C ILE A 483 -29.42 -5.36 -0.46
N THR A 484 -30.33 -5.60 0.48
CA THR A 484 -30.49 -4.78 1.69
C THR A 484 -30.06 -5.53 2.94
N TYR A 485 -29.43 -4.86 3.89
CA TYR A 485 -29.03 -5.46 5.18
C TYR A 485 -28.77 -4.38 6.23
N GLN A 486 -28.67 -4.78 7.50
CA GLN A 486 -28.28 -3.92 8.60
C GLN A 486 -27.11 -4.55 9.35
N ILE A 487 -26.31 -3.73 10.04
CA ILE A 487 -25.21 -4.20 10.87
C ILE A 487 -25.50 -3.90 12.34
N ASP A 488 -25.59 -4.95 13.16
CA ASP A 488 -25.64 -4.88 14.62
C ASP A 488 -24.21 -5.07 15.18
N PRO A 489 -23.57 -4.02 15.73
CA PRO A 489 -22.23 -4.14 16.30
C PRO A 489 -22.22 -4.59 17.78
N THR A 490 -23.37 -4.94 18.37
CA THR A 490 -23.45 -5.34 19.79
C THR A 490 -22.93 -6.75 20.11
N PRO A 491 -22.96 -7.73 19.19
CA PRO A 491 -22.24 -9.00 19.33
C PRO A 491 -20.73 -8.83 19.11
N PRO A 492 -19.86 -9.73 19.63
CA PRO A 492 -18.43 -9.73 19.30
C PRO A 492 -18.19 -9.93 17.79
N PRO A 493 -17.03 -9.58 17.22
CA PRO A 493 -16.81 -9.81 15.79
C PRO A 493 -16.67 -11.32 15.52
N ARG A 494 -17.25 -11.78 14.40
CA ARG A 494 -17.15 -13.17 13.95
C ARG A 494 -15.75 -13.53 13.46
N TYR A 495 -15.07 -12.60 12.79
CA TYR A 495 -13.77 -12.79 12.15
C TYR A 495 -12.65 -12.00 12.84
N ALA A 496 -11.46 -12.60 12.87
CA ALA A 496 -10.23 -11.93 13.23
C ALA A 496 -9.69 -11.05 12.08
N PRO A 497 -8.71 -10.16 12.32
CA PRO A 497 -8.15 -9.27 11.28
C PRO A 497 -7.52 -9.97 10.07
N ASP A 498 -7.09 -11.22 10.24
CA ASP A 498 -6.55 -12.08 9.17
C ASP A 498 -7.64 -12.86 8.42
N LEU A 499 -8.92 -12.58 8.70
CA LEU A 499 -10.11 -13.20 8.13
C LEU A 499 -10.30 -14.67 8.53
N THR A 500 -9.65 -15.12 9.60
CA THR A 500 -9.97 -16.40 10.24
C THR A 500 -11.19 -16.27 11.15
N ILE A 501 -12.00 -17.32 11.25
CA ILE A 501 -13.18 -17.32 12.12
C ILE A 501 -12.70 -17.36 13.58
N MET A 502 -13.20 -16.41 14.38
CA MET A 502 -12.93 -16.29 15.81
C MET A 502 -14.13 -16.77 16.65
N ASP A 503 -15.36 -16.53 16.20
CA ASP A 503 -16.57 -16.93 16.91
C ASP A 503 -17.69 -17.39 15.94
N HIS A 504 -17.90 -18.70 15.86
CA HIS A 504 -18.93 -19.30 14.99
C HIS A 504 -20.37 -18.97 15.39
N HIS A 505 -20.60 -18.42 16.58
CA HIS A 505 -21.92 -18.08 17.09
C HIS A 505 -22.25 -16.60 16.97
N SER A 506 -21.28 -15.77 16.59
CA SER A 506 -21.52 -14.35 16.37
C SER A 506 -22.04 -14.09 14.96
N GLU A 507 -23.06 -13.24 14.89
CA GLU A 507 -23.65 -12.70 13.66
C GLU A 507 -23.94 -11.22 13.88
N ARG A 508 -23.47 -10.37 12.97
CA ARG A 508 -23.72 -8.93 12.96
C ARG A 508 -24.59 -8.51 11.78
N ILE A 509 -24.72 -9.33 10.75
CA ILE A 509 -25.50 -9.03 9.55
C ILE A 509 -26.96 -9.43 9.75
N MET A 510 -27.82 -8.42 9.80
CA MET A 510 -29.25 -8.54 10.06
C MET A 510 -30.06 -8.22 8.81
N ASN A 511 -31.26 -8.81 8.71
CA ASN A 511 -32.26 -8.48 7.68
C ASN A 511 -31.73 -8.54 6.23
N LEU A 512 -30.81 -9.47 5.94
CA LEU A 512 -30.22 -9.68 4.62
C LEU A 512 -31.29 -10.11 3.60
N ALA A 513 -31.53 -9.29 2.59
CA ALA A 513 -32.62 -9.50 1.63
C ALA A 513 -32.27 -9.05 0.21
N TYR A 514 -32.82 -9.76 -0.78
CA TYR A 514 -32.81 -9.38 -2.20
C TYR A 514 -34.24 -9.07 -2.64
N GLN A 515 -34.48 -7.87 -3.20
CA GLN A 515 -35.82 -7.40 -3.60
C GLN A 515 -36.89 -7.57 -2.50
N GLY A 516 -36.49 -7.34 -1.24
CA GLY A 516 -37.36 -7.45 -0.06
C GLY A 516 -37.64 -8.88 0.43
N LYS A 517 -37.05 -9.90 -0.20
CA LYS A 517 -37.13 -11.30 0.26
C LYS A 517 -35.85 -11.71 0.98
N PRO A 518 -35.92 -12.42 2.12
CA PRO A 518 -34.73 -12.92 2.80
C PRO A 518 -33.87 -13.77 1.85
N ILE A 519 -32.55 -13.57 1.90
CA ILE A 519 -31.59 -14.40 1.16
C ILE A 519 -31.37 -15.69 1.94
N LEU A 520 -31.55 -16.84 1.28
CA LEU A 520 -31.30 -18.16 1.83
C LEU A 520 -29.87 -18.63 1.53
N PRO A 521 -29.28 -19.53 2.34
CA PRO A 521 -27.91 -20.02 2.15
C PRO A 521 -27.61 -20.54 0.72
N GLU A 522 -28.59 -21.20 0.11
CA GLU A 522 -28.50 -21.83 -1.21
C GLU A 522 -28.79 -20.89 -2.39
N ASP A 523 -29.26 -19.67 -2.15
CA ASP A 523 -29.49 -18.69 -3.22
C ASP A 523 -28.16 -18.39 -3.93
N ARG A 524 -28.21 -18.19 -5.25
CA ARG A 524 -27.02 -17.94 -6.08
C ARG A 524 -27.09 -16.56 -6.73
N PHE A 525 -25.95 -15.88 -6.75
CA PHE A 525 -25.79 -14.55 -7.30
C PHE A 525 -24.53 -14.47 -8.15
N TYR A 526 -24.54 -13.58 -9.13
CA TYR A 526 -23.30 -13.03 -9.65
C TYR A 526 -22.85 -11.86 -8.78
N LEU A 527 -21.55 -11.77 -8.52
CA LEU A 527 -20.94 -10.69 -7.74
C LEU A 527 -19.82 -10.04 -8.56
N ALA A 528 -20.08 -8.83 -9.04
CA ALA A 528 -19.03 -7.98 -9.61
C ALA A 528 -18.13 -7.45 -8.48
N THR A 529 -16.84 -7.70 -8.58
CA THR A 529 -15.83 -7.28 -7.61
C THR A 529 -14.49 -7.01 -8.31
N ASN A 530 -13.41 -6.85 -7.56
CA ASN A 530 -12.09 -6.59 -8.09
C ASN A 530 -11.21 -7.86 -8.12
N SER A 531 -10.19 -7.84 -8.96
CA SER A 531 -9.24 -8.94 -9.13
C SER A 531 -8.55 -9.34 -7.82
N TYR A 532 -8.24 -8.38 -6.94
CA TYR A 532 -7.64 -8.68 -5.64
C TYR A 532 -8.57 -9.56 -4.78
N ARG A 533 -9.84 -9.17 -4.64
CA ARG A 533 -10.86 -9.96 -3.93
C ARG A 533 -11.04 -11.33 -4.54
N ALA A 534 -11.18 -11.39 -5.87
CA ALA A 534 -11.42 -12.63 -6.58
C ALA A 534 -10.25 -13.64 -6.48
N LEU A 535 -9.01 -13.15 -6.54
CA LEU A 535 -7.83 -14.01 -6.67
C LEU A 535 -7.18 -14.38 -5.34
N VAL A 536 -7.31 -13.55 -4.30
CA VAL A 536 -6.59 -13.73 -3.03
C VAL A 536 -7.21 -14.79 -2.10
N ASP A 537 -8.33 -15.42 -2.47
CA ASP A 537 -8.97 -16.57 -1.78
C ASP A 537 -9.02 -16.45 -0.24
N ARG A 538 -9.29 -15.23 0.26
CA ARG A 538 -9.41 -14.93 1.70
C ARG A 538 -10.83 -14.58 2.14
N PHE A 539 -11.62 -13.99 1.25
CA PHE A 539 -13.03 -13.71 1.54
C PHE A 539 -13.88 -14.95 1.23
N PRO A 540 -14.90 -15.28 2.04
CA PRO A 540 -15.82 -16.38 1.75
C PRO A 540 -16.45 -16.26 0.35
N GLY A 541 -16.36 -17.30 -0.48
CA GLY A 541 -16.84 -17.28 -1.86
C GLY A 541 -15.91 -16.63 -2.88
N ALA A 542 -14.77 -16.05 -2.45
CA ALA A 542 -13.68 -15.70 -3.35
C ALA A 542 -12.96 -16.97 -3.87
N GLY A 543 -11.97 -16.77 -4.72
CA GLY A 543 -11.14 -17.84 -5.27
C GLY A 543 -11.46 -18.15 -6.73
N LYS A 544 -10.44 -18.66 -7.45
CA LYS A 544 -10.52 -18.93 -8.90
C LYS A 544 -11.61 -19.92 -9.30
N GLY A 545 -12.01 -20.82 -8.39
CA GLY A 545 -13.07 -21.79 -8.65
C GLY A 545 -14.44 -21.16 -8.89
N ASN A 546 -14.65 -19.92 -8.43
CA ASN A 546 -15.91 -19.20 -8.52
C ASN A 546 -15.89 -18.09 -9.59
N MET A 547 -14.77 -17.89 -10.30
CA MET A 547 -14.67 -16.87 -11.35
C MET A 547 -15.45 -17.26 -12.61
N ILE A 548 -16.30 -16.35 -13.07
CA ILE A 548 -17.12 -16.52 -14.28
C ILE A 548 -16.48 -15.80 -15.46
N CYS A 549 -16.13 -14.52 -15.30
CA CYS A 549 -15.46 -13.72 -16.31
C CYS A 549 -14.69 -12.55 -15.69
N SER A 550 -13.81 -11.92 -16.46
CA SER A 550 -13.03 -10.75 -16.03
C SER A 550 -12.76 -9.79 -17.18
N THR A 551 -12.45 -8.53 -16.86
CA THR A 551 -11.92 -7.55 -17.83
C THR A 551 -10.39 -7.57 -17.84
N MET A 552 -9.80 -7.03 -18.89
CA MET A 552 -8.41 -6.52 -18.88
C MET A 552 -8.34 -5.03 -18.53
N LYS A 553 -9.50 -4.36 -18.41
CA LYS A 553 -9.62 -2.95 -18.02
C LYS A 553 -9.62 -2.80 -16.51
N GLU A 554 -8.85 -1.86 -16.00
CA GLU A 554 -8.81 -1.49 -14.60
C GLU A 554 -10.16 -0.85 -14.18
N ILE A 555 -10.55 -0.96 -12.92
CA ILE A 555 -11.82 -0.41 -12.42
C ILE A 555 -11.95 1.11 -12.65
N PRO A 556 -10.90 1.94 -12.50
CA PRO A 556 -10.98 3.35 -12.90
C PRO A 556 -11.38 3.55 -14.37
N GLU A 557 -10.91 2.70 -15.29
CA GLU A 557 -11.32 2.73 -16.69
C GLU A 557 -12.77 2.26 -16.89
N VAL A 558 -13.23 1.32 -16.07
CA VAL A 558 -14.64 0.88 -16.03
C VAL A 558 -15.54 2.03 -15.58
N ILE A 559 -15.16 2.75 -14.52
CA ILE A 559 -15.88 3.93 -14.03
C ILE A 559 -15.86 5.04 -15.08
N LEU A 560 -14.69 5.31 -15.68
CA LEU A 560 -14.55 6.29 -16.75
C LEU A 560 -15.48 5.98 -17.93
N ALA A 561 -15.47 4.74 -18.40
CA ALA A 561 -16.34 4.31 -19.50
C ALA A 561 -17.83 4.48 -19.14
N TYR A 562 -18.22 4.15 -17.90
CA TYR A 562 -19.57 4.35 -17.41
C TYR A 562 -19.95 5.84 -17.40
N VAL A 563 -19.10 6.72 -16.87
CA VAL A 563 -19.35 8.18 -16.84
C VAL A 563 -19.43 8.76 -18.25
N MET A 564 -18.54 8.35 -19.16
CA MET A 564 -18.57 8.82 -20.55
C MET A 564 -19.80 8.34 -21.32
N GLU A 565 -20.33 7.16 -21.01
CA GLU A 565 -21.49 6.59 -21.72
C GLU A 565 -22.84 7.00 -21.10
N LYS A 566 -22.91 7.15 -19.77
CA LYS A 566 -24.14 7.44 -19.01
C LYS A 566 -24.22 8.86 -18.46
N GLY A 567 -23.08 9.53 -18.29
CA GLY A 567 -22.96 10.86 -17.68
C GLY A 567 -22.47 11.95 -18.63
N ALA A 568 -22.52 11.73 -19.95
CA ALA A 568 -22.01 12.66 -20.97
C ALA A 568 -22.65 14.05 -20.91
N GLU A 569 -23.91 14.16 -20.45
CA GLU A 569 -24.57 15.45 -20.20
C GLU A 569 -24.65 15.77 -18.70
N MET A 570 -25.20 14.86 -17.90
CA MET A 570 -25.31 14.98 -16.44
C MET A 570 -25.37 13.59 -15.82
N LEU A 571 -24.41 13.27 -14.96
CA LEU A 571 -24.43 12.08 -14.13
C LEU A 571 -25.27 12.36 -12.88
N SER A 572 -26.43 11.70 -12.81
CA SER A 572 -27.31 11.72 -11.65
C SER A 572 -27.22 10.37 -10.92
N LEU A 573 -26.92 10.42 -9.63
CA LEU A 573 -26.78 9.26 -8.77
C LEU A 573 -27.77 9.35 -7.62
N ASN A 574 -28.29 8.21 -7.22
CA ASN A 574 -29.16 8.12 -6.06
C ASN A 574 -28.74 6.90 -5.23
N PRO A 575 -27.98 7.11 -4.14
CA PRO A 575 -27.63 6.06 -3.20
C PRO A 575 -28.91 5.40 -2.70
N ASP A 576 -29.05 4.10 -2.97
CA ASP A 576 -30.24 3.33 -2.62
C ASP A 576 -30.39 3.10 -1.10
N ARG A 577 -29.37 3.48 -0.31
CA ARG A 577 -29.34 3.32 1.16
C ARG A 577 -29.63 1.88 1.56
N ASN A 578 -29.08 0.95 0.78
CA ASN A 578 -29.34 -0.46 0.96
C ASN A 578 -28.82 -1.01 2.30
N TRP A 579 -27.88 -0.32 2.94
CA TRP A 579 -27.31 -0.75 4.20
C TRP A 579 -27.19 0.38 5.24
N GLY A 580 -27.02 -0.02 6.51
CA GLY A 580 -26.74 0.87 7.62
C GLY A 580 -26.62 0.13 8.95
N LEU A 581 -26.38 0.85 10.04
CA LEU A 581 -26.38 0.35 11.41
C LEU A 581 -27.80 -0.01 11.87
N ASP A 582 -27.94 -1.11 12.60
CA ASP A 582 -29.21 -1.51 13.21
C ASP A 582 -29.56 -0.57 14.37
N ARG A 583 -30.50 0.34 14.10
CA ARG A 583 -30.99 1.31 15.09
C ARG A 583 -31.68 0.67 16.27
N SER A 584 -32.34 -0.47 16.07
CA SER A 584 -33.06 -1.17 17.13
C SER A 584 -32.09 -1.79 18.12
N ALA A 585 -31.03 -2.42 17.62
CA ALA A 585 -29.96 -2.95 18.45
C ALA A 585 -29.19 -1.84 19.20
N LEU A 586 -29.02 -0.68 18.56
CA LEU A 586 -28.29 0.46 19.11
C LEU A 586 -29.12 1.39 20.02
N GLN A 587 -30.40 1.13 20.23
CA GLN A 587 -31.26 1.99 21.02
C GLN A 587 -30.65 2.31 22.39
N GLY A 588 -30.65 3.60 22.76
CA GLY A 588 -30.11 4.11 24.02
C GLY A 588 -28.59 4.20 24.09
N ARG A 589 -27.86 3.97 22.99
CA ARG A 589 -26.39 4.03 22.96
C ARG A 589 -25.89 5.27 22.24
N LYS A 590 -24.67 5.66 22.61
CA LYS A 590 -23.90 6.73 21.97
C LYS A 590 -22.62 6.15 21.39
N LEU A 591 -22.32 6.48 20.14
CA LEU A 591 -21.14 5.99 19.44
C LEU A 591 -20.24 7.16 19.03
N LEU A 592 -18.93 6.96 19.04
CA LEU A 592 -17.96 7.87 18.45
C LEU A 592 -17.43 7.30 17.13
N ILE A 593 -17.31 8.16 16.13
CA ILE A 593 -16.63 7.87 14.88
C ILE A 593 -15.58 8.95 14.59
N GLU A 594 -14.48 8.53 13.98
CA GLU A 594 -13.44 9.40 13.43
C GLU A 594 -13.75 9.70 11.97
N SER A 595 -13.70 10.97 11.57
CA SER A 595 -13.89 11.38 10.17
C SER A 595 -13.06 12.63 9.82
N ALA A 596 -13.17 13.09 8.58
CA ALA A 596 -12.47 14.25 8.05
C ALA A 596 -12.72 15.51 8.90
N ASN A 597 -11.65 16.28 9.10
CA ASN A 597 -11.65 17.44 10.00
C ASN A 597 -11.39 18.76 9.25
N SER A 598 -12.39 19.22 8.51
CA SER A 598 -12.42 20.56 7.91
C SER A 598 -13.81 21.19 8.10
N SER A 599 -13.91 22.51 7.93
CA SER A 599 -15.22 23.18 7.96
C SER A 599 -16.14 22.73 6.83
N VAL A 600 -15.56 22.36 5.68
CA VAL A 600 -16.29 21.84 4.53
C VAL A 600 -16.82 20.44 4.83
N SER A 601 -15.97 19.54 5.34
CA SER A 601 -16.38 18.18 5.70
C SER A 601 -17.43 18.19 6.80
N GLU A 602 -17.29 19.03 7.82
CA GLU A 602 -18.27 19.16 8.91
C GLU A 602 -19.65 19.58 8.39
N SER A 603 -19.73 20.59 7.51
CA SER A 603 -20.99 21.00 6.90
C SER A 603 -21.66 19.86 6.12
N ILE A 604 -20.87 19.15 5.30
CA ILE A 604 -21.37 18.05 4.47
C ILE A 604 -21.82 16.87 5.34
N ILE A 605 -21.05 16.52 6.37
CA ILE A 605 -21.39 15.45 7.32
C ILE A 605 -22.73 15.74 7.99
N LEU A 606 -22.93 16.96 8.49
CA LEU A 606 -24.18 17.36 9.16
C LEU A 606 -25.38 17.37 8.21
N GLU A 607 -25.17 17.65 6.92
CA GLU A 607 -26.23 17.65 5.90
C GLU A 607 -26.59 16.22 5.42
N THR A 608 -25.61 15.33 5.34
CA THR A 608 -25.75 14.02 4.68
C THR A 608 -25.90 12.83 5.63
N ALA A 609 -25.65 13.03 6.92
CA ALA A 609 -25.73 11.96 7.91
C ALA A 609 -27.15 11.35 8.01
N GLN A 610 -27.21 10.02 7.99
CA GLN A 610 -28.47 9.31 8.17
C GLN A 610 -28.88 9.19 9.64
N TYR A 611 -27.95 9.39 10.58
CA TYR A 611 -28.17 9.31 12.02
C TYR A 611 -27.98 10.67 12.68
N PRO A 612 -28.61 10.94 13.83
CA PRO A 612 -28.32 12.13 14.63
C PRO A 612 -26.83 12.16 14.97
N ILE A 613 -26.12 13.18 14.48
CA ILE A 613 -24.67 13.29 14.59
C ILE A 613 -24.27 14.70 15.03
N VAL A 614 -23.27 14.79 15.91
CA VAL A 614 -22.67 16.06 16.34
C VAL A 614 -21.16 15.92 16.49
N LYS A 615 -20.40 16.96 16.12
CA LYS A 615 -18.96 17.01 16.39
C LYS A 615 -18.73 17.27 17.87
N VAL A 616 -17.93 16.43 18.52
CA VAL A 616 -17.66 16.51 19.98
C VAL A 616 -16.20 16.78 20.31
N GLY A 617 -15.29 16.70 19.33
CA GLY A 617 -13.89 17.01 19.55
C GLY A 617 -13.00 16.57 18.39
N GLU A 618 -11.74 16.38 18.71
CA GLU A 618 -10.70 15.90 17.79
C GLU A 618 -9.83 14.88 18.52
N ASP A 619 -9.29 13.92 17.79
CA ASP A 619 -8.37 12.92 18.32
C ASP A 619 -6.90 13.35 18.17
N PRO A 620 -5.92 12.62 18.73
CA PRO A 620 -4.50 12.95 18.62
C PRO A 620 -3.94 12.98 17.20
N GLU A 621 -4.54 12.23 16.28
CA GLU A 621 -4.19 12.19 14.85
C GLU A 621 -4.93 13.27 14.04
N LYS A 622 -5.66 14.15 14.74
CA LYS A 622 -6.42 15.30 14.22
C LYS A 622 -7.65 14.92 13.39
N PHE A 623 -8.15 13.70 13.53
CA PHE A 623 -9.48 13.35 13.04
C PHE A 623 -10.54 14.04 13.88
N ALA A 624 -11.64 14.46 13.25
CA ALA A 624 -12.79 14.97 13.97
C ALA A 624 -13.54 13.80 14.60
N LEU A 625 -13.89 13.93 15.88
CA LEU A 625 -14.72 12.98 16.60
C LEU A 625 -16.17 13.42 16.50
N TYR A 626 -16.98 12.57 15.88
CA TYR A 626 -18.43 12.75 15.78
C TYR A 626 -19.15 11.75 16.67
N GLN A 627 -20.09 12.22 17.47
CA GLN A 627 -20.97 11.38 18.27
C GLN A 627 -22.27 11.11 17.53
N LEU A 628 -22.61 9.83 17.36
CA LEU A 628 -23.91 9.36 16.93
C LEU A 628 -24.77 9.09 18.17
N ASP A 629 -26.03 9.56 18.17
CA ASP A 629 -26.96 9.36 19.29
C ASP A 629 -28.19 8.54 18.84
N PHE A 630 -28.38 7.38 19.48
CA PHE A 630 -29.49 6.46 19.25
C PHE A 630 -30.48 6.43 20.43
N SER A 631 -30.53 7.48 21.27
CA SER A 631 -31.50 7.61 22.38
C SER A 631 -32.94 7.85 21.96
#